data_AF-A0ABD0UKX5-F1
#
_entry.id   AF-A0ABD0UKX5-F1
#
_cell.length_a   1.000
_cell.length_b   1.000
_cell.length_c   1.000
_cell.angle_alpha   90.00
_cell.angle_beta   90.00
_cell.angle_gamma   90.00
#
_symmetry.space_group_name_H-M   'P 1'
#
loop_
_entity.id
_entity.type
_entity.pdbx_description
1 polymer ?
#
loop_
_entity_poly.entity_id
_entity_poly.type
_entity_poly.pdbx_seq_one_letter_code
_entity_poly.pdbx_strand_id
1 'polypeptide(L)'
;MTTLQRAEREARRCPEPVTINRREFEVVDTSSRPHKVEGNQSTGCNFPGVPNIDHTQTFVRKDIINWLIWLRESLKFQDFRFDFAKGYEANFVKEYVKQSKPIFSVGEYWDSCSYSPASQLDYNQDSHRQRIINWIDKTGGLCAAFDFTTKGILQEAMKGELWRLRDPQGKPPGVVGWWPSRAVTFIENHDSGSTQVHMSCLAINCVSMFSEGHWPFPSDHIMEGYAYILTHPGIPTVFYDHFYDWGKSIHDQIVKLMDVRRHEDIHSRSTIRILESHSNLYAAIIGEKVCIKIGDRSWCPTDGEWKLATSGTRYAVWCR
;
A
#
# COMPACT_ATOMS: atom_id res chain seq x y z
N MET A 1 -35.25 12.79 -10.57
CA MET A 1 -34.48 12.39 -9.38
C MET A 1 -33.03 12.27 -9.79
N THR A 2 -32.15 12.99 -9.12
CA THR A 2 -30.70 12.96 -9.40
C THR A 2 -30.14 11.61 -8.96
N THR A 3 -29.04 11.17 -9.57
CA THR A 3 -28.36 9.89 -9.29
C THR A 3 -28.03 9.73 -7.79
N LEU A 4 -27.77 10.84 -7.09
CA LEU A 4 -27.59 10.90 -5.63
C LEU A 4 -28.83 10.49 -4.82
N GLN A 5 -30.03 10.93 -5.21
CA GLN A 5 -31.27 10.58 -4.51
C GLN A 5 -31.64 9.10 -4.65
N ARG A 6 -31.14 8.44 -5.72
CA ARG A 6 -31.31 7.00 -5.92
C ARG A 6 -30.34 6.19 -5.04
N ALA A 7 -29.09 6.62 -4.94
CA ALA A 7 -28.09 6.01 -4.05
C ALA A 7 -28.50 6.11 -2.57
N GLU A 8 -29.04 7.26 -2.14
CA GLU A 8 -29.56 7.42 -0.77
C GLU A 8 -30.78 6.53 -0.47
N ARG A 9 -31.62 6.26 -1.46
CA ARG A 9 -32.78 5.35 -1.31
C ARG A 9 -32.35 3.88 -1.25
N GLU A 10 -31.31 3.51 -1.98
CA GLU A 10 -30.76 2.15 -1.97
C GLU A 10 -29.95 1.88 -0.70
N ALA A 11 -29.24 2.88 -0.15
CA ALA A 11 -28.55 2.78 1.15
C ALA A 11 -29.51 2.53 2.33
N ARG A 12 -30.76 3.04 2.26
CA ARG A 12 -31.80 2.78 3.27
C ARG A 12 -32.46 1.40 3.15
N ARG A 13 -32.14 0.62 2.12
CA ARG A 13 -32.58 -0.78 1.95
C ARG A 13 -31.54 -1.80 2.42
N CYS A 14 -30.38 -1.35 2.90
CA CYS A 14 -29.48 -2.23 3.63
C CYS A 14 -30.20 -2.81 4.86
N PRO A 15 -29.98 -4.09 5.22
CA PRO A 15 -30.35 -4.60 6.54
C PRO A 15 -29.81 -3.64 7.61
N GLU A 16 -30.60 -3.43 8.67
CA GLU A 16 -30.38 -2.37 9.67
C GLU A 16 -28.92 -2.25 10.14
N PRO A 17 -28.44 -1.01 10.39
CA PRO A 17 -27.08 -0.78 10.84
C PRO A 17 -26.83 -1.49 12.17
N VAL A 18 -25.88 -2.42 12.17
CA VAL A 18 -25.37 -3.04 13.40
C VAL A 18 -24.67 -1.96 14.23
N THR A 19 -25.28 -1.59 15.34
CA THR A 19 -24.75 -0.61 16.29
C THR A 19 -23.86 -1.35 17.29
N ILE A 20 -22.56 -1.03 17.36
CA ILE A 20 -21.64 -1.59 18.37
C ILE A 20 -20.86 -0.43 19.00
N ASN A 21 -21.05 -0.20 20.31
CA ASN A 21 -20.62 1.00 21.01
C ASN A 21 -19.77 0.72 22.29
N ARG A 22 -18.43 0.67 22.15
CA ARG A 22 -17.35 0.57 23.16
C ARG A 22 -17.60 0.02 24.59
N ARG A 23 -16.72 -0.93 24.96
CA ARG A 23 -16.17 -1.29 26.30
C ARG A 23 -17.22 -1.66 27.37
N GLU A 24 -17.25 -2.96 27.70
CA GLU A 24 -18.26 -3.65 28.53
C GLU A 24 -19.67 -3.54 27.93
N PHE A 25 -20.13 -4.62 27.29
CA PHE A 25 -21.41 -4.59 26.60
C PHE A 25 -22.47 -5.38 27.35
N GLU A 26 -23.41 -4.62 27.92
CA GLU A 26 -24.84 -4.89 27.84
C GLU A 26 -25.33 -4.47 26.43
N VAL A 27 -25.97 -5.37 25.68
CA VAL A 27 -26.79 -4.95 24.53
C VAL A 27 -28.07 -4.35 25.09
N VAL A 28 -28.35 -3.07 24.84
CA VAL A 28 -29.69 -2.53 25.09
C VAL A 28 -30.46 -2.63 23.77
N ASP A 29 -31.11 -3.78 23.57
CA ASP A 29 -32.38 -3.79 22.83
C ASP A 29 -33.38 -2.92 23.61
N THR A 30 -34.42 -2.42 22.95
CA THR A 30 -35.59 -1.73 23.51
C THR A 30 -36.23 -2.39 24.74
N SER A 31 -35.76 -3.59 25.12
CA SER A 31 -36.11 -4.37 26.30
C SER A 31 -35.27 -4.11 27.57
N SER A 32 -34.26 -3.23 27.56
CA SER A 32 -33.53 -2.79 28.77
C SER A 32 -32.85 -3.93 29.56
N ARG A 33 -32.35 -4.98 28.88
CA ARG A 33 -31.71 -6.12 29.55
C ARG A 33 -30.20 -6.18 29.29
N PRO A 34 -29.37 -6.38 30.34
CA PRO A 34 -27.96 -6.74 30.20
C PRO A 34 -27.78 -7.99 29.33
N HIS A 35 -27.39 -7.85 28.06
CA HIS A 35 -26.90 -8.98 27.29
C HIS A 35 -25.39 -9.06 27.38
N LYS A 36 -24.87 -10.11 28.01
CA LYS A 36 -23.45 -10.46 27.99
C LYS A 36 -23.08 -10.80 26.53
N VAL A 37 -22.36 -9.91 25.86
CA VAL A 37 -21.83 -10.20 24.52
C VAL A 37 -20.63 -11.12 24.69
N GLU A 38 -20.83 -12.41 24.41
CA GLU A 38 -19.75 -13.39 24.35
C GLU A 38 -19.08 -13.30 22.97
N GLY A 39 -17.78 -13.01 22.95
CA GLY A 39 -16.96 -12.99 21.75
C GLY A 39 -15.66 -13.76 22.00
N ASN A 40 -15.08 -14.32 20.94
CA ASN A 40 -13.81 -15.02 21.04
C ASN A 40 -12.64 -14.04 21.16
N GLN A 41 -11.47 -14.57 21.50
CA GLN A 41 -10.23 -13.79 21.51
C GLN A 41 -9.94 -13.23 20.12
N SER A 42 -9.37 -12.02 20.09
CA SER A 42 -8.93 -11.40 18.84
C SER A 42 -7.91 -12.30 18.14
N THR A 43 -8.04 -12.36 16.81
CA THR A 43 -7.15 -13.16 15.96
C THR A 43 -6.01 -12.33 15.35
N GLY A 44 -5.95 -11.03 15.65
CA GLY A 44 -4.93 -10.11 15.18
C GLY A 44 -4.72 -8.94 16.14
N CYS A 45 -4.09 -7.88 15.66
CA CYS A 45 -3.88 -6.68 16.45
C CYS A 45 -5.22 -5.98 16.74
N ASN A 46 -5.38 -5.44 17.95
CA ASN A 46 -6.57 -4.65 18.27
C ASN A 46 -6.39 -3.21 17.80
N PHE A 47 -7.42 -2.65 17.15
CA PHE A 47 -7.52 -1.22 16.92
C PHE A 47 -8.16 -0.55 18.15
N PRO A 48 -7.43 0.29 18.90
CA PRO A 48 -7.96 0.91 20.09
C PRO A 48 -9.00 1.98 19.76
N GLY A 49 -9.98 2.17 20.65
CA GLY A 49 -11.00 3.20 20.46
C GLY A 49 -12.15 2.77 19.54
N VAL A 50 -12.24 1.54 19.08
CA VAL A 50 -13.47 1.00 18.47
C VAL A 50 -13.65 -0.47 18.85
N PRO A 51 -14.87 -1.02 18.76
CA PRO A 51 -15.07 -2.47 18.85
C PRO A 51 -14.31 -3.19 17.74
N ASN A 52 -13.61 -4.27 18.10
CA ASN A 52 -12.92 -5.14 17.15
C ASN A 52 -13.85 -6.32 16.84
N ILE A 53 -14.10 -6.58 15.56
CA ILE A 53 -15.09 -7.57 15.12
C ILE A 53 -14.52 -8.99 15.28
N ASP A 54 -15.32 -9.90 15.87
CA ASP A 54 -14.96 -11.31 16.00
C ASP A 54 -15.21 -12.07 14.69
N HIS A 55 -14.19 -12.09 13.83
CA HIS A 55 -14.23 -12.81 12.55
C HIS A 55 -14.28 -14.34 12.70
N THR A 56 -14.10 -14.91 13.90
CA THR A 56 -14.22 -16.36 14.11
C THR A 56 -15.68 -16.84 14.07
N GLN A 57 -16.64 -15.94 14.29
CA GLN A 57 -18.06 -16.22 14.21
C GLN A 57 -18.52 -16.38 12.75
N THR A 58 -19.21 -17.47 12.45
CA THR A 58 -19.65 -17.78 11.09
C THR A 58 -20.68 -16.78 10.56
N PHE A 59 -21.57 -16.27 11.41
CA PHE A 59 -22.57 -15.27 11.02
C PHE A 59 -21.91 -13.94 10.63
N VAL A 60 -20.90 -13.49 11.38
CA VAL A 60 -20.11 -12.29 11.06
C VAL A 60 -19.49 -12.40 9.68
N ARG A 61 -18.83 -13.55 9.39
CA ARG A 61 -18.23 -13.76 8.07
C ARG A 61 -19.26 -13.78 6.95
N LYS A 62 -20.40 -14.45 7.18
CA LYS A 62 -21.50 -14.51 6.21
C LYS A 62 -22.04 -13.11 5.88
N ASP A 63 -22.22 -12.27 6.88
CA ASP A 63 -22.74 -10.91 6.69
C ASP A 63 -21.74 -10.01 5.95
N ILE A 64 -20.46 -10.10 6.30
CA ILE A 64 -19.38 -9.40 5.57
C ILE A 64 -19.34 -9.87 4.10
N ILE A 65 -19.43 -11.17 3.84
CA ILE A 65 -19.46 -11.72 2.48
C ILE A 65 -20.66 -11.17 1.69
N ASN A 66 -21.85 -11.19 2.28
CA ASN A 66 -23.06 -10.67 1.63
C ASN A 66 -22.93 -9.17 1.34
N TRP A 67 -22.35 -8.40 2.26
CA TRP A 67 -22.07 -6.98 2.06
C TRP A 67 -21.08 -6.74 0.92
N LEU A 68 -19.98 -7.49 0.87
CA LEU A 68 -19.01 -7.41 -0.23
C LEU A 68 -19.66 -7.78 -1.58
N ILE A 69 -20.49 -8.82 -1.63
CA ILE A 69 -21.24 -9.17 -2.84
C ILE A 69 -22.19 -8.03 -3.24
N TRP A 70 -22.91 -7.44 -2.28
CA TRP A 70 -23.79 -6.31 -2.53
C TRP A 70 -23.03 -5.10 -3.10
N LEU A 71 -21.85 -4.77 -2.56
CA LEU A 71 -20.98 -3.71 -3.11
C LEU A 71 -20.64 -3.97 -4.59
N ARG A 72 -20.34 -5.21 -4.96
CA ARG A 72 -20.00 -5.55 -6.35
C ARG A 72 -21.20 -5.59 -7.27
N GLU A 73 -22.28 -6.22 -6.84
CA GLU A 73 -23.43 -6.47 -7.70
C GLU A 73 -24.34 -5.25 -7.81
N SER A 74 -24.51 -4.49 -6.72
CA SER A 74 -25.39 -3.33 -6.68
C SER A 74 -24.64 -2.03 -6.99
N LEU A 75 -23.53 -1.77 -6.30
CA LEU A 75 -22.76 -0.52 -6.46
C LEU A 75 -21.64 -0.60 -7.50
N LYS A 76 -21.41 -1.77 -8.10
CA LYS A 76 -20.44 -2.00 -9.18
C LYS A 76 -18.98 -1.80 -8.77
N PHE A 77 -18.66 -1.88 -7.48
CA PHE A 77 -17.27 -2.04 -7.06
C PHE A 77 -16.68 -3.31 -7.70
N GLN A 78 -15.46 -3.24 -8.21
CA GLN A 78 -14.82 -4.40 -8.84
C GLN A 78 -13.89 -5.12 -7.86
N ASP A 79 -13.26 -4.35 -6.97
CA ASP A 79 -12.07 -4.72 -6.20
C ASP A 79 -12.15 -4.22 -4.77
N PHE A 80 -11.31 -4.78 -3.89
CA PHE A 80 -11.29 -4.41 -2.47
C PHE A 80 -9.88 -4.10 -1.96
N ARG A 81 -9.77 -3.03 -1.18
CA ARG A 81 -8.63 -2.75 -0.31
C ARG A 81 -9.04 -3.11 1.12
N PHE A 82 -8.42 -4.14 1.69
CA PHE A 82 -8.65 -4.55 3.07
C PHE A 82 -7.84 -3.66 4.01
N ASP A 83 -8.56 -2.82 4.73
CA ASP A 83 -8.03 -1.94 5.79
C ASP A 83 -7.49 -2.74 6.97
N PHE A 84 -6.43 -2.21 7.59
CA PHE A 84 -5.85 -2.73 8.84
C PHE A 84 -5.75 -4.28 8.85
N ALA A 85 -5.15 -4.84 7.80
CA ALA A 85 -5.20 -6.27 7.51
C ALA A 85 -4.43 -7.15 8.51
N LYS A 86 -3.70 -6.53 9.45
CA LYS A 86 -3.10 -7.18 10.63
C LYS A 86 -4.09 -7.39 11.78
N GLY A 87 -5.28 -6.80 11.71
CA GLY A 87 -6.28 -6.82 12.78
C GLY A 87 -7.04 -8.14 12.92
N TYR A 88 -6.94 -9.03 11.94
CA TYR A 88 -7.65 -10.31 11.90
C TYR A 88 -6.89 -11.32 11.03
N GLU A 89 -7.12 -12.62 11.20
CA GLU A 89 -6.40 -13.62 10.40
C GLU A 89 -6.65 -13.47 8.90
N ALA A 90 -5.58 -13.58 8.11
CA ALA A 90 -5.62 -13.61 6.65
C ALA A 90 -6.48 -14.74 6.04
N ASN A 91 -6.74 -15.82 6.79
CA ASN A 91 -7.66 -16.87 6.35
C ASN A 91 -9.10 -16.38 6.19
N PHE A 92 -9.52 -15.35 6.93
CA PHE A 92 -10.83 -14.73 6.75
C PHE A 92 -10.87 -13.90 5.47
N VAL A 93 -9.79 -13.15 5.17
CA VAL A 93 -9.64 -12.45 3.88
C VAL A 93 -9.72 -13.43 2.71
N LYS A 94 -9.08 -14.59 2.81
CA LYS A 94 -9.19 -15.66 1.81
C LYS A 94 -10.64 -16.06 1.56
N GLU A 95 -11.42 -16.27 2.62
CA GLU A 95 -12.82 -16.63 2.52
C GLU A 95 -13.63 -15.51 1.85
N TYR A 96 -13.42 -14.25 2.28
CA TYR A 96 -14.08 -13.08 1.72
C TYR A 96 -13.81 -12.94 0.22
N VAL A 97 -12.55 -13.02 -0.21
CA VAL A 97 -12.17 -12.91 -1.62
C VAL A 97 -12.71 -14.09 -2.43
N LYS A 98 -12.65 -15.32 -1.92
CA LYS A 98 -13.19 -16.50 -2.62
C LYS A 98 -14.69 -16.39 -2.88
N GLN A 99 -15.45 -15.89 -1.91
CA GLN A 99 -16.90 -15.85 -1.99
C GLN A 99 -17.39 -14.62 -2.75
N SER A 100 -16.79 -13.45 -2.47
CA SER A 100 -17.17 -12.19 -3.14
C SER A 100 -16.58 -12.05 -4.54
N LYS A 101 -15.54 -12.81 -4.92
CA LYS A 101 -14.94 -12.90 -6.27
C LYS A 101 -14.55 -11.56 -6.93
N PRO A 102 -13.86 -10.63 -6.24
CA PRO A 102 -13.35 -9.39 -6.87
C PRO A 102 -12.34 -9.70 -7.97
N ILE A 103 -12.06 -8.73 -8.87
CA ILE A 103 -11.03 -8.90 -9.91
C ILE A 103 -9.63 -8.82 -9.30
N PHE A 104 -9.47 -7.94 -8.32
CA PHE A 104 -8.26 -7.64 -7.59
C PHE A 104 -8.56 -7.38 -6.12
N SER A 105 -7.58 -7.67 -5.26
CA SER A 105 -7.65 -7.35 -3.85
C SER A 105 -6.27 -7.03 -3.32
N VAL A 106 -6.20 -6.06 -2.41
CA VAL A 106 -4.96 -5.67 -1.73
C VAL A 106 -5.21 -5.50 -0.24
N GLY A 107 -4.32 -6.04 0.59
CA GLY A 107 -4.32 -5.80 2.04
C GLY A 107 -3.33 -4.73 2.46
N GLU A 108 -3.74 -3.90 3.41
CA GLU A 108 -2.84 -3.08 4.20
C GLU A 108 -2.31 -3.89 5.39
N TYR A 109 -1.29 -4.70 5.13
CA TYR A 109 -0.51 -5.32 6.20
C TYR A 109 0.65 -4.39 6.57
N TRP A 110 0.37 -3.40 7.43
CA TRP A 110 1.37 -2.44 7.90
C TRP A 110 1.90 -2.85 9.27
N ASP A 111 3.14 -3.29 9.32
CA ASP A 111 3.85 -3.64 10.54
C ASP A 111 5.16 -2.84 10.67
N SER A 112 5.77 -2.82 11.85
CA SER A 112 6.98 -2.02 12.07
C SER A 112 8.19 -2.65 11.35
N CYS A 113 8.94 -1.82 10.61
CA CYS A 113 10.23 -2.21 10.03
C CYS A 113 11.27 -2.53 11.12
N SER A 114 12.40 -3.13 10.73
CA SER A 114 13.54 -3.35 11.63
C SER A 114 14.40 -2.09 11.74
N TYR A 115 14.72 -1.68 12.97
CA TYR A 115 15.52 -0.49 13.26
C TYR A 115 16.62 -0.82 14.28
N SER A 116 17.85 -0.39 13.99
CA SER A 116 18.99 -0.50 14.91
C SER A 116 20.04 0.59 14.62
N PRO A 117 20.27 1.54 15.56
CA PRO A 117 19.48 1.82 16.77
C PRO A 117 18.03 2.21 16.44
N ALA A 118 17.17 2.41 17.45
CA ALA A 118 15.72 2.58 17.29
C ALA A 118 15.26 3.67 16.27
N SER A 119 16.14 4.59 15.88
CA SER A 119 15.88 5.66 14.91
C SER A 119 16.46 5.41 13.51
N GLN A 120 17.18 4.31 13.28
CA GLN A 120 17.87 4.03 12.02
C GLN A 120 17.35 2.74 11.40
N LEU A 121 16.80 2.84 10.19
CA LEU A 121 16.29 1.68 9.46
C LEU A 121 17.45 0.72 9.14
N ASP A 122 17.31 -0.53 9.57
CA ASP A 122 18.27 -1.57 9.22
C ASP A 122 18.32 -1.77 7.70
N TYR A 123 19.51 -2.06 7.18
CA TYR A 123 19.64 -2.39 5.76
C TYR A 123 18.86 -3.66 5.40
N ASN A 124 18.91 -4.69 6.24
CA ASN A 124 18.18 -5.94 6.01
C ASN A 124 16.75 -5.86 6.57
N GLN A 125 15.76 -5.85 5.67
CA GLN A 125 14.34 -5.87 6.01
C GLN A 125 13.64 -7.19 5.64
N ASP A 126 14.40 -8.29 5.49
CA ASP A 126 13.89 -9.62 5.15
C ASP A 126 12.79 -10.06 6.13
N SER A 127 12.98 -9.81 7.42
CA SER A 127 11.98 -10.13 8.43
C SER A 127 10.66 -9.40 8.18
N HIS A 128 10.70 -8.15 7.71
CA HIS A 128 9.53 -7.34 7.43
C HIS A 128 8.82 -7.79 6.15
N ARG A 129 9.55 -7.93 5.02
CA ARG A 129 8.95 -8.47 3.77
C ARG A 129 8.42 -9.90 3.94
N GLN A 130 9.05 -10.73 4.77
CA GLN A 130 8.57 -12.09 5.05
C GLN A 130 7.22 -12.09 5.77
N ARG A 131 6.97 -11.17 6.71
CA ARG A 131 5.66 -11.09 7.38
C ARG A 131 4.54 -10.71 6.41
N ILE A 132 4.82 -9.81 5.47
CA ILE A 132 3.88 -9.47 4.39
C ILE A 132 3.64 -10.69 3.48
N ILE A 133 4.68 -11.42 3.07
CA ILE A 133 4.52 -12.66 2.27
C ILE A 133 3.71 -13.70 3.01
N ASN A 134 4.00 -13.94 4.29
CA ASN A 134 3.24 -14.89 5.10
C ASN A 134 1.76 -14.54 5.17
N TRP A 135 1.43 -13.24 5.25
CA TRP A 135 0.05 -12.78 5.17
C TRP A 135 -0.56 -13.08 3.79
N ILE A 136 0.13 -12.73 2.69
CA ILE A 136 -0.29 -13.03 1.31
C ILE A 136 -0.55 -14.55 1.13
N ASP A 137 0.37 -15.39 1.58
CA ASP A 137 0.26 -16.85 1.50
C ASP A 137 -0.96 -17.39 2.26
N LYS A 138 -1.22 -16.86 3.47
CA LYS A 138 -2.42 -17.21 4.25
C LYS A 138 -3.72 -16.76 3.56
N THR A 139 -3.69 -15.72 2.72
CA THR A 139 -4.85 -15.42 1.84
C THR A 139 -5.04 -16.46 0.72
N GLY A 140 -4.17 -17.46 0.62
CA GLY A 140 -4.09 -18.40 -0.50
C GLY A 140 -3.46 -17.80 -1.75
N GLY A 141 -2.66 -16.72 -1.59
CA GLY A 141 -2.09 -15.96 -2.70
C GLY A 141 -3.14 -15.26 -3.56
N LEU A 142 -4.37 -15.09 -3.05
CA LEU A 142 -5.49 -14.44 -3.76
C LEU A 142 -5.45 -12.91 -3.61
N CYS A 143 -4.86 -12.41 -2.53
CA CYS A 143 -4.71 -10.99 -2.27
C CYS A 143 -3.26 -10.54 -2.54
N ALA A 144 -3.09 -9.36 -3.11
CA ALA A 144 -1.82 -8.65 -3.05
C ALA A 144 -1.68 -7.93 -1.69
N ALA A 145 -0.53 -7.35 -1.39
CA ALA A 145 -0.37 -6.46 -0.23
C ALA A 145 0.40 -5.20 -0.61
N PHE A 146 0.15 -4.12 0.11
CA PHE A 146 0.98 -2.93 0.03
C PHE A 146 2.40 -3.25 0.45
N ASP A 147 3.37 -2.85 -0.39
CA ASP A 147 4.79 -3.09 -0.16
C ASP A 147 5.38 -2.02 0.77
N PHE A 148 4.97 -2.08 2.04
CA PHE A 148 5.50 -1.20 3.10
C PHE A 148 7.02 -1.37 3.27
N THR A 149 7.58 -2.53 2.91
CA THR A 149 9.03 -2.73 2.91
C THR A 149 9.71 -1.82 1.88
N THR A 150 9.22 -1.82 0.63
CA THR A 150 9.73 -0.90 -0.40
C THR A 150 9.53 0.55 0.02
N LYS A 151 8.35 0.94 0.53
CA LYS A 151 8.08 2.31 1.01
C LYS A 151 9.12 2.76 2.04
N GLY A 152 9.38 1.95 3.07
CA GLY A 152 10.32 2.29 4.14
C GLY A 152 11.77 2.38 3.68
N ILE A 153 12.20 1.45 2.83
CA ILE A 153 13.56 1.49 2.30
C ILE A 153 13.74 2.66 1.34
N LEU A 154 12.75 2.90 0.47
CA LEU A 154 12.83 3.91 -0.58
C LEU A 154 12.92 5.32 0.00
N GLN A 155 12.19 5.63 1.08
CA GLN A 155 12.29 6.95 1.72
C GLN A 155 13.68 7.22 2.32
N GLU A 156 14.31 6.21 2.94
CA GLU A 156 15.66 6.37 3.52
C GLU A 156 16.70 6.42 2.41
N ALA A 157 16.52 5.63 1.35
CA ALA A 157 17.38 5.65 0.17
C ALA A 157 17.46 7.05 -0.47
N MET A 158 16.35 7.82 -0.48
CA MET A 158 16.34 9.19 -1.00
C MET A 158 17.20 10.17 -0.19
N LYS A 159 17.60 9.84 1.04
CA LYS A 159 18.46 10.68 1.89
C LYS A 159 19.95 10.50 1.60
N GLY A 160 20.30 10.17 0.35
CA GLY A 160 21.68 9.90 -0.07
C GLY A 160 22.16 8.48 0.25
N GLU A 161 21.24 7.53 0.40
CA GLU A 161 21.52 6.14 0.74
C GLU A 161 20.98 5.17 -0.33
N LEU A 162 21.08 5.55 -1.60
CA LEU A 162 20.55 4.76 -2.73
C LEU A 162 21.18 3.35 -2.84
N TRP A 163 22.31 3.10 -2.17
CA TRP A 163 22.90 1.77 -2.00
C TRP A 163 21.93 0.76 -1.35
N ARG A 164 20.94 1.24 -0.57
CA ARG A 164 19.88 0.42 0.04
C ARG A 164 19.00 -0.29 -0.98
N LEU A 165 18.89 0.22 -2.21
CA LEU A 165 17.96 -0.28 -3.23
C LEU A 165 18.40 -1.58 -3.93
N ARG A 166 19.40 -2.26 -3.38
CA ARG A 166 19.86 -3.58 -3.82
C ARG A 166 20.13 -4.44 -2.59
N ASP A 167 19.48 -5.60 -2.50
CA ASP A 167 19.74 -6.60 -1.46
C ASP A 167 21.03 -7.41 -1.76
N PRO A 168 21.53 -8.23 -0.82
CA PRO A 168 22.75 -9.02 -1.04
C PRO A 168 22.67 -10.02 -2.20
N GLN A 169 21.46 -10.35 -2.68
CA GLN A 169 21.23 -11.22 -3.83
C GLN A 169 21.09 -10.44 -5.15
N GLY A 170 21.29 -9.12 -5.12
CA GLY A 170 21.20 -8.27 -6.30
C GLY A 170 19.78 -7.90 -6.73
N LYS A 171 18.78 -8.14 -5.87
CA LYS A 171 17.35 -7.88 -6.14
C LYS A 171 16.87 -6.62 -5.43
N PRO A 172 15.70 -6.07 -5.81
CA PRO A 172 15.03 -5.07 -5.00
C PRO A 172 14.80 -5.56 -3.56
N PRO A 173 14.98 -4.71 -2.54
CA PRO A 173 15.00 -5.16 -1.15
C PRO A 173 13.60 -5.29 -0.51
N GLY A 174 12.53 -4.82 -1.18
CA GLY A 174 11.15 -4.94 -0.70
C GLY A 174 10.45 -6.26 -1.06
N VAL A 175 9.12 -6.30 -0.88
CA VAL A 175 8.29 -7.46 -1.30
C VAL A 175 8.39 -7.66 -2.81
N VAL A 176 8.52 -6.57 -3.57
CA VAL A 176 8.77 -6.61 -5.03
C VAL A 176 10.00 -7.43 -5.44
N GLY A 177 11.00 -7.59 -4.58
CA GLY A 177 12.16 -8.46 -4.86
C GLY A 177 11.87 -9.96 -4.76
N TRP A 178 10.82 -10.34 -4.05
CA TRP A 178 10.47 -11.74 -3.77
C TRP A 178 9.20 -12.18 -4.49
N TRP A 179 8.15 -11.36 -4.48
CA TRP A 179 6.86 -11.68 -5.11
C TRP A 179 6.22 -10.46 -5.79
N PRO A 180 6.79 -9.99 -6.91
CA PRO A 180 6.39 -8.72 -7.51
C PRO A 180 4.94 -8.75 -8.04
N SER A 181 4.40 -9.90 -8.46
CA SER A 181 2.99 -10.00 -8.84
C SER A 181 1.97 -9.80 -7.71
N ARG A 182 2.45 -9.71 -6.45
CA ARG A 182 1.64 -9.48 -5.24
C ARG A 182 2.09 -8.25 -4.44
N ALA A 183 3.05 -7.48 -4.96
CA ALA A 183 3.54 -6.26 -4.34
C ALA A 183 2.86 -5.03 -4.94
N VAL A 184 2.04 -4.34 -4.15
CA VAL A 184 1.48 -3.04 -4.51
C VAL A 184 2.41 -1.95 -3.98
N THR A 185 3.21 -1.36 -4.85
CA THR A 185 4.22 -0.35 -4.48
C THR A 185 3.60 1.04 -4.48
N PHE A 186 3.96 1.87 -3.51
CA PHE A 186 3.46 3.23 -3.37
C PHE A 186 4.54 4.08 -2.69
N ILE A 187 4.46 5.40 -2.83
CA ILE A 187 5.33 6.33 -2.10
C ILE A 187 4.59 7.06 -0.98
N GLU A 188 3.27 7.23 -1.10
CA GLU A 188 2.39 7.81 -0.08
C GLU A 188 0.97 7.26 -0.13
N ASN A 189 0.30 7.32 1.01
CA ASN A 189 -1.14 7.13 1.17
C ASN A 189 -1.71 8.21 2.12
N HIS A 190 -2.98 8.07 2.50
CA HIS A 190 -3.69 9.03 3.34
C HIS A 190 -3.28 9.03 4.82
N ASP A 191 -2.58 7.98 5.29
CA ASP A 191 -2.07 7.87 6.66
C ASP A 191 -0.59 8.26 6.75
N SER A 192 0.21 7.94 5.74
CA SER A 192 1.64 8.28 5.70
C SER A 192 1.90 9.75 5.30
N GLY A 193 0.96 10.36 4.55
CA GLY A 193 1.00 11.75 4.10
C GLY A 193 -0.33 12.52 4.29
N SER A 194 -0.63 13.45 3.38
CA SER A 194 -1.86 14.28 3.35
C SER A 194 -2.17 15.11 4.62
N THR A 195 -3.43 15.52 4.82
CA THR A 195 -3.89 16.39 5.93
C THR A 195 -3.78 15.76 7.32
N GLN A 196 -3.55 14.45 7.44
CA GLN A 196 -3.21 13.85 8.74
C GLN A 196 -1.91 14.45 9.30
N VAL A 197 -1.00 14.94 8.44
CA VAL A 197 0.18 15.73 8.82
C VAL A 197 -0.17 17.14 9.34
N HIS A 198 -1.28 17.74 8.89
CA HIS A 198 -1.64 19.13 9.22
C HIS A 198 -2.45 19.28 10.52
N MET A 199 -3.18 18.24 10.95
CA MET A 199 -4.02 18.29 12.16
C MET A 199 -3.26 18.02 13.47
N SER A 200 -2.01 17.55 13.42
CA SER A 200 -1.22 17.23 14.62
C SER A 200 -0.42 18.40 15.18
N CYS A 201 -0.26 19.53 14.45
CA CYS A 201 0.36 20.74 15.00
C CYS A 201 -0.53 21.49 16.03
N LEU A 202 -1.80 21.12 16.17
CA LEU A 202 -2.76 21.79 17.08
C LEU A 202 -3.17 20.95 18.31
N ALA A 203 -2.84 19.66 18.37
CA ALA A 203 -3.27 18.76 19.45
C ALA A 203 -2.09 18.28 20.31
N ILE A 204 -1.63 19.12 21.24
CA ILE A 204 -0.48 18.88 22.12
C ILE A 204 -0.66 17.72 23.13
N ASN A 205 -1.80 17.02 23.22
CA ASN A 205 -2.05 16.07 24.33
C ASN A 205 -2.60 14.66 23.96
N CYS A 206 -2.32 14.12 22.78
CA CYS A 206 -2.60 12.71 22.46
C CYS A 206 -1.35 11.94 21.99
N VAL A 207 -0.26 12.06 22.75
CA VAL A 207 1.00 11.36 22.49
C VAL A 207 0.99 10.00 23.21
N SER A 208 0.33 8.99 22.63
CA SER A 208 0.65 7.57 22.91
C SER A 208 -0.06 6.54 22.03
N MET A 209 -0.95 6.94 21.10
CA MET A 209 -1.70 5.99 20.26
C MET A 209 -1.50 6.17 18.75
N PHE A 210 -0.76 7.21 18.34
CA PHE A 210 -0.38 7.53 16.95
C PHE A 210 1.14 7.67 16.80
N SER A 211 1.95 6.88 17.54
CA SER A 211 3.41 6.93 17.36
C SER A 211 3.88 6.37 16.02
N GLU A 212 3.00 5.79 15.20
CA GLU A 212 3.28 5.36 13.82
C GLU A 212 2.58 6.24 12.75
N GLY A 213 1.89 7.32 13.14
CA GLY A 213 1.01 8.10 12.26
C GLY A 213 1.67 9.14 11.35
N HIS A 214 2.98 9.09 11.16
CA HIS A 214 3.68 10.06 10.30
C HIS A 214 4.86 9.37 9.62
N TRP A 215 4.73 9.05 8.34
CA TRP A 215 5.82 8.46 7.56
C TRP A 215 5.96 9.11 6.17
N PRO A 216 6.10 10.45 6.12
CA PRO A 216 6.03 11.16 4.86
C PRO A 216 7.23 10.85 3.97
N PHE A 217 6.99 10.72 2.67
CA PHE A 217 8.08 10.64 1.70
C PHE A 217 8.80 11.99 1.62
N PRO A 218 10.14 12.05 1.48
CA PRO A 218 10.84 13.33 1.35
C PRO A 218 10.28 14.16 0.20
N SER A 219 9.71 15.33 0.50
CA SER A 219 8.92 16.14 -0.44
C SER A 219 9.69 16.51 -1.71
N ASP A 220 10.99 16.77 -1.57
CA ASP A 220 11.86 17.16 -2.69
C ASP A 220 12.27 15.97 -3.56
N HIS A 221 11.94 14.73 -3.15
CA HIS A 221 12.34 13.49 -3.81
C HIS A 221 11.17 12.68 -4.39
N ILE A 222 9.94 13.21 -4.37
CA ILE A 222 8.76 12.44 -4.82
C ILE A 222 8.89 11.93 -6.25
N MET A 223 9.55 12.69 -7.15
CA MET A 223 9.72 12.27 -8.54
C MET A 223 10.71 11.13 -8.70
N GLU A 224 11.73 11.04 -7.85
CA GLU A 224 12.65 9.91 -7.79
C GLU A 224 11.91 8.65 -7.29
N GLY A 225 11.03 8.82 -6.29
CA GLY A 225 10.14 7.76 -5.83
C GLY A 225 9.16 7.27 -6.91
N TYR A 226 8.53 8.18 -7.64
CA TYR A 226 7.64 7.83 -8.76
C TYR A 226 8.40 7.17 -9.92
N ALA A 227 9.58 7.69 -10.28
CA ALA A 227 10.41 7.08 -11.31
C ALA A 227 10.74 5.62 -10.94
N TYR A 228 11.05 5.35 -9.67
CA TYR A 228 11.24 3.98 -9.18
C TYR A 228 9.98 3.13 -9.36
N ILE A 229 8.87 3.46 -8.66
CA ILE A 229 7.71 2.55 -8.63
C ILE A 229 7.03 2.39 -10.00
N LEU A 230 7.04 3.42 -10.87
CA LEU A 230 6.38 3.36 -12.17
C LEU A 230 7.20 2.62 -13.23
N THR A 231 8.53 2.52 -13.09
CA THR A 231 9.38 1.76 -14.02
C THR A 231 9.63 0.33 -13.56
N HIS A 232 9.46 0.02 -12.28
CA HIS A 232 9.83 -1.27 -11.69
C HIS A 232 8.74 -2.36 -11.80
N PRO A 233 9.07 -3.63 -11.54
CA PRO A 233 8.07 -4.67 -11.30
C PRO A 233 7.17 -4.31 -10.11
N GLY A 234 6.11 -5.08 -9.87
CA GLY A 234 5.07 -4.69 -8.91
C GLY A 234 3.90 -3.96 -9.56
N ILE A 235 2.95 -3.56 -8.72
CA ILE A 235 1.73 -2.85 -9.09
C ILE A 235 1.80 -1.46 -8.48
N PRO A 236 2.22 -0.42 -9.24
CA PRO A 236 2.36 0.91 -8.68
C PRO A 236 1.03 1.59 -8.41
N THR A 237 0.95 2.28 -7.27
CA THR A 237 -0.16 3.15 -6.86
C THR A 237 0.29 4.60 -6.85
N VAL A 238 -0.47 5.47 -7.51
CA VAL A 238 -0.23 6.91 -7.55
C VAL A 238 -1.12 7.60 -6.53
N PHE A 239 -0.50 8.37 -5.63
CA PHE A 239 -1.22 9.15 -4.62
C PHE A 239 -1.94 10.37 -5.21
N TYR A 240 -3.15 10.65 -4.74
CA TYR A 240 -4.04 11.69 -5.29
C TYR A 240 -3.41 13.08 -5.24
N ASP A 241 -2.95 13.52 -4.06
CA ASP A 241 -2.47 14.89 -3.85
C ASP A 241 -1.28 15.19 -4.76
N HIS A 242 -0.35 14.23 -4.91
CA HIS A 242 0.79 14.38 -5.82
C HIS A 242 0.36 14.49 -7.29
N PHE A 243 -0.71 13.78 -7.68
CA PHE A 243 -1.16 13.75 -9.07
C PHE A 243 -2.02 14.97 -9.42
N TYR A 244 -2.92 15.40 -8.54
CA TYR A 244 -3.89 16.47 -8.84
C TYR A 244 -3.58 17.80 -8.15
N ASP A 245 -3.03 17.79 -6.94
CA ASP A 245 -2.96 19.00 -6.09
C ASP A 245 -1.57 19.63 -6.01
N TRP A 246 -0.50 18.87 -6.27
CA TRP A 246 0.89 19.36 -6.20
C TRP A 246 1.36 20.06 -7.49
N GLY A 247 0.44 20.33 -8.41
CA GLY A 247 0.65 21.17 -9.58
C GLY A 247 1.05 20.43 -10.85
N LYS A 248 0.86 21.12 -11.98
CA LYS A 248 0.95 20.56 -13.33
C LYS A 248 2.31 19.93 -13.65
N SER A 249 3.40 20.48 -13.12
CA SER A 249 4.76 19.97 -13.38
C SER A 249 4.95 18.55 -12.85
N ILE A 250 4.43 18.24 -11.65
CA ILE A 250 4.52 16.91 -11.06
C ILE A 250 3.56 15.95 -11.78
N HIS A 251 2.31 16.37 -11.99
CA HIS A 251 1.33 15.63 -12.78
C HIS A 251 1.89 15.16 -14.13
N ASP A 252 2.42 16.08 -14.94
CA ASP A 252 2.90 15.77 -16.29
C ASP A 252 4.08 14.79 -16.28
N GLN A 253 4.95 14.86 -15.26
CA GLN A 253 6.05 13.92 -15.14
C GLN A 253 5.57 12.52 -14.73
N ILE A 254 4.59 12.42 -13.82
CA ILE A 254 3.97 11.13 -13.48
C ILE A 254 3.29 10.51 -14.70
N VAL A 255 2.55 11.31 -15.49
CA VAL A 255 1.92 10.85 -16.74
C VAL A 255 2.96 10.30 -17.71
N LYS A 256 4.08 11.00 -17.94
CA LYS A 256 5.17 10.51 -18.82
C LYS A 256 5.73 9.17 -18.35
N LEU A 257 5.93 8.98 -17.05
CA LEU A 257 6.40 7.71 -16.49
C LEU A 257 5.37 6.58 -16.66
N MET A 258 4.08 6.88 -16.47
CA MET A 258 2.99 5.93 -16.72
C MET A 258 2.90 5.54 -18.21
N ASP A 259 3.11 6.50 -19.11
CA ASP A 259 3.10 6.25 -20.55
C ASP A 259 4.29 5.38 -20.98
N VAL A 260 5.49 5.63 -20.44
CA VAL A 260 6.65 4.73 -20.62
C VAL A 260 6.31 3.32 -20.16
N ARG A 261 5.77 3.17 -18.93
CA ARG A 261 5.39 1.86 -18.39
C ARG A 261 4.43 1.11 -19.31
N ARG A 262 3.40 1.81 -19.82
CA ARG A 262 2.37 1.24 -20.69
C ARG A 262 2.92 0.89 -22.07
N HIS A 263 3.70 1.79 -22.67
CA HIS A 263 4.22 1.62 -24.03
C HIS A 263 5.22 0.45 -24.12
N GLU A 264 6.08 0.31 -23.11
CA GLU A 264 7.09 -0.74 -23.04
C GLU A 264 6.56 -2.08 -22.50
N ASP A 265 5.26 -2.14 -22.19
CA ASP A 265 4.60 -3.31 -21.59
C ASP A 265 5.32 -3.78 -20.30
N ILE A 266 5.67 -2.81 -19.45
CA ILE A 266 6.21 -3.10 -18.13
C ILE A 266 5.05 -3.49 -17.20
N HIS A 267 5.13 -4.70 -16.67
CA HIS A 267 4.08 -5.31 -15.88
C HIS A 267 4.62 -5.84 -14.54
N SER A 268 3.73 -6.30 -13.67
CA SER A 268 4.11 -6.69 -12.30
C SER A 268 5.11 -7.85 -12.21
N ARG A 269 5.33 -8.61 -13.28
CA ARG A 269 6.32 -9.71 -13.35
C ARG A 269 7.55 -9.40 -14.22
N SER A 270 7.75 -8.15 -14.64
CA SER A 270 8.89 -7.81 -15.48
C SER A 270 10.19 -8.16 -14.75
N THR A 271 11.21 -8.59 -15.50
CA THR A 271 12.53 -8.82 -14.93
C THR A 271 13.18 -7.51 -14.54
N ILE A 272 14.11 -7.55 -13.59
CA ILE A 272 14.92 -6.40 -13.22
C ILE A 272 16.37 -6.81 -13.03
N ARG A 273 17.28 -5.97 -13.53
CA ARG A 273 18.71 -6.09 -13.34
C ARG A 273 19.26 -4.76 -12.83
N ILE A 274 19.69 -4.75 -11.58
CA ILE A 274 20.30 -3.56 -10.95
C ILE A 274 21.75 -3.46 -11.41
N LEU A 275 22.10 -2.34 -12.04
CA LEU A 275 23.44 -2.07 -12.55
C LEU A 275 24.29 -1.34 -11.50
N GLU A 276 23.71 -0.31 -10.88
CA GLU A 276 24.41 0.57 -9.92
C GLU A 276 23.56 0.76 -8.66
N SER A 277 24.23 0.74 -7.50
CA SER A 277 23.60 0.95 -6.19
C SER A 277 24.63 1.54 -5.22
N HIS A 278 24.82 2.85 -5.29
CA HIS A 278 25.74 3.67 -4.48
C HIS A 278 24.96 4.76 -3.74
N SER A 279 25.57 5.52 -2.83
CA SER A 279 24.91 6.62 -2.09
C SER A 279 24.11 7.61 -2.97
N ASN A 280 24.68 8.02 -4.10
CA ASN A 280 24.11 9.05 -4.98
C ASN A 280 23.81 8.55 -6.41
N LEU A 281 23.76 7.24 -6.60
CA LEU A 281 23.41 6.63 -7.88
C LEU A 281 22.70 5.30 -7.68
N TYR A 282 21.51 5.20 -8.24
CA TYR A 282 20.85 3.94 -8.52
C TYR A 282 20.60 3.84 -10.02
N ALA A 283 20.89 2.70 -10.63
CA ALA A 283 20.54 2.44 -12.03
C ALA A 283 20.10 0.99 -12.23
N ALA A 284 19.07 0.77 -13.05
CA ALA A 284 18.52 -0.54 -13.32
C ALA A 284 17.98 -0.65 -14.75
N ILE A 285 17.90 -1.89 -15.24
CA ILE A 285 17.19 -2.27 -16.46
C ILE A 285 15.98 -3.11 -16.07
N ILE A 286 14.82 -2.79 -16.63
CA ILE A 286 13.54 -3.46 -16.37
C ILE A 286 13.01 -4.03 -17.69
N GLY A 287 12.69 -5.33 -17.69
CA GLY A 287 12.15 -6.06 -18.83
C GLY A 287 13.07 -6.07 -20.05
N GLU A 288 14.36 -5.76 -19.89
CA GLU A 288 15.33 -5.50 -20.98
C GLU A 288 14.95 -4.37 -21.96
N LYS A 289 13.92 -3.57 -21.62
CA LYS A 289 13.32 -2.53 -22.47
C LYS A 289 13.43 -1.13 -21.89
N VAL A 290 13.37 -1.00 -20.55
CA VAL A 290 13.45 0.28 -19.85
C VAL A 290 14.72 0.33 -19.03
N CYS A 291 15.46 1.43 -19.12
CA CYS A 291 16.57 1.73 -18.23
C CYS A 291 16.25 2.98 -17.43
N ILE A 292 16.55 2.97 -16.14
CA ILE A 292 16.33 4.09 -15.23
C ILE A 292 17.60 4.42 -14.47
N LYS A 293 17.77 5.72 -14.19
CA LYS A 293 18.71 6.24 -13.22
C LYS A 293 17.99 7.13 -12.21
N ILE A 294 18.39 7.04 -10.94
CA ILE A 294 18.00 7.91 -9.82
C ILE A 294 19.26 8.41 -9.09
N GLY A 295 19.22 9.64 -8.55
CA GLY A 295 20.28 10.26 -7.75
C GLY A 295 21.00 11.41 -8.44
N ASP A 296 22.02 11.99 -7.82
CA ASP A 296 22.74 13.16 -8.34
C ASP A 296 23.87 12.81 -9.32
N ARG A 297 24.48 11.63 -9.20
CA ARG A 297 25.64 11.26 -10.02
C ARG A 297 25.26 11.19 -11.49
N SER A 298 26.08 11.75 -12.39
CA SER A 298 25.88 11.58 -13.84
C SER A 298 26.06 10.11 -14.23
N TRP A 299 25.12 9.58 -15.00
CA TRP A 299 25.15 8.21 -15.51
C TRP A 299 24.17 8.07 -16.67
N CYS A 300 24.52 7.25 -17.68
CA CYS A 300 23.64 6.86 -18.78
C CYS A 300 24.00 5.43 -19.22
N PRO A 301 23.07 4.68 -19.83
CA PRO A 301 23.39 3.36 -20.34
C PRO A 301 24.32 3.47 -21.57
N THR A 302 25.44 2.74 -21.55
CA THR A 302 26.46 2.78 -22.61
C THR A 302 26.26 1.70 -23.68
N ASP A 303 25.53 0.64 -23.35
CA ASP A 303 25.42 -0.54 -24.19
C ASP A 303 24.14 -0.47 -25.03
N GLY A 304 24.25 -0.50 -26.36
CA GLY A 304 23.11 -0.56 -27.28
C GLY A 304 22.38 0.76 -27.56
N GLU A 305 21.34 0.71 -28.38
CA GLU A 305 20.57 1.89 -28.82
C GLU A 305 19.49 2.30 -27.79
N TRP A 306 19.90 2.94 -26.68
CA TRP A 306 18.97 3.52 -25.73
C TRP A 306 18.54 4.94 -26.13
N LYS A 307 17.25 5.22 -26.11
CA LYS A 307 16.70 6.56 -26.37
C LYS A 307 16.12 7.15 -25.09
N LEU A 308 16.48 8.40 -24.78
CA LEU A 308 15.93 9.10 -23.63
C LEU A 308 14.42 9.28 -23.82
N ALA A 309 13.62 8.72 -22.92
CA ALA A 309 12.16 8.77 -22.97
C ALA A 309 11.62 9.91 -22.10
N THR A 310 12.15 10.07 -20.88
CA THR A 310 11.80 11.18 -19.99
C THR A 310 12.91 11.42 -18.95
N SER A 311 12.97 12.62 -18.40
CA SER A 311 13.91 12.99 -17.34
C SER A 311 13.37 14.15 -16.50
N GLY A 312 13.87 14.27 -15.28
CA GLY A 312 13.62 15.41 -14.41
C GLY A 312 14.73 15.55 -13.37
N THR A 313 14.47 16.29 -12.31
CA THR A 313 15.44 16.45 -11.21
C THR A 313 15.81 15.08 -10.65
N ARG A 314 17.10 14.73 -10.75
CA ARG A 314 17.70 13.49 -10.21
C ARG A 314 17.12 12.17 -10.75
N TYR A 315 16.39 12.17 -11.85
CA TYR A 315 16.03 10.94 -12.55
C TYR A 315 16.07 11.07 -14.07
N ALA A 316 16.37 9.96 -14.74
CA ALA A 316 16.29 9.83 -16.19
C ALA A 316 15.87 8.40 -16.56
N VAL A 317 15.07 8.28 -17.62
CA VAL A 317 14.52 7.01 -18.11
C VAL A 317 14.75 6.91 -19.61
N TRP A 318 15.27 5.77 -20.05
CA TRP A 318 15.51 5.43 -21.45
C TRP A 318 14.70 4.20 -21.84
N CYS A 319 14.32 4.11 -23.11
CA CYS A 319 13.65 2.96 -23.71
C CYS A 319 14.44 2.40 -24.90
N ARG A 320 14.10 1.18 -25.31
CA ARG A 320 14.61 0.49 -26.51
C ARG A 320 13.46 0.06 -27.41
#